data_AF-K2F4X9-F1
#
_entry.id   AF-K2F4X9-F1
#
_cell.length_a   1.000
_cell.length_b   1.000
_cell.length_c   1.000
_cell.angle_alpha   90.00
_cell.angle_beta   90.00
_cell.angle_gamma   90.00
#
_symmetry.space_group_name_H-M   'P 1'
#
loop_
_entity.id
_entity.type
_entity.pdbx_description
1 polymer ?
#
loop_
_entity_poly.entity_id
_entity_poly.type
_entity_poly.pdbx_seq_one_letter_code
_entity_poly.pdbx_strand_id
1 'polypeptide(L)'
;MVIANVLGIFILFYLLWRTLKDDYHYEKIFNLAFAILFGFIVGSIISKYVLSDYWFWLSFGCILLGFFVAIIRQRLKFYETFEALVVGVLPWISIVFLVDSINNSSLSSFITFWIGSICFALFFFFKSYYRTFTWYKSGRVGFAGILTATIFFLARTATNHEPYLSGSVALLLFLVLYKLSKNEN
;
A
#
# COMPACT_ATOMS: atom_id res chain seq x y z
N MET A 1 -11.85 -16.52 -4.39
CA MET A 1 -10.86 -15.97 -3.44
C MET A 1 -9.44 -16.42 -3.72
N VAL A 2 -9.16 -17.73 -3.87
CA VAL A 2 -7.79 -18.24 -4.11
C VAL A 2 -7.14 -17.68 -5.38
N ILE A 3 -7.84 -17.75 -6.52
CA ILE A 3 -7.31 -17.26 -7.82
C ILE A 3 -6.91 -15.78 -7.75
N ALA A 4 -7.78 -14.95 -7.16
CA ALA A 4 -7.52 -13.52 -6.96
C ALA A 4 -6.30 -13.24 -6.09
N ASN A 5 -6.11 -14.00 -5.01
CA ASN A 5 -4.91 -13.87 -4.17
C ASN A 5 -3.65 -14.31 -4.92
N VAL A 6 -3.69 -15.42 -5.65
CA VAL A 6 -2.56 -15.88 -6.46
C VAL A 6 -2.18 -14.81 -7.50
N LEU A 7 -3.16 -14.26 -8.22
CA LEU A 7 -2.94 -13.20 -9.20
C LEU A 7 -2.38 -11.93 -8.54
N GLY A 8 -2.95 -11.53 -7.39
CA GLY A 8 -2.47 -10.38 -6.62
C GLY A 8 -1.03 -10.55 -6.13
N ILE A 9 -0.63 -11.76 -5.73
CA ILE A 9 0.75 -12.08 -5.35
C ILE A 9 1.69 -11.92 -6.54
N PHE A 10 1.33 -12.43 -7.72
CA PHE A 10 2.16 -12.23 -8.93
C PHE A 10 2.29 -10.75 -9.29
N ILE A 11 1.21 -9.97 -9.19
CA ILE A 11 1.23 -8.52 -9.41
C ILE A 11 2.15 -7.84 -8.40
N LEU A 12 2.04 -8.16 -7.10
CA LEU A 12 2.88 -7.62 -6.04
C LEU A 12 4.37 -7.87 -6.34
N PHE A 13 4.73 -9.11 -6.65
CA PHE A 13 6.11 -9.49 -6.95
C PHE A 13 6.64 -8.75 -8.18
N TYR A 14 5.86 -8.73 -9.27
CA TYR A 14 6.24 -8.06 -10.50
C TYR A 14 6.44 -6.55 -10.30
N LEU A 15 5.53 -5.88 -9.60
CA LEU A 15 5.60 -4.45 -9.39
C LEU A 15 6.70 -4.06 -8.39
N LEU A 16 6.93 -4.83 -7.33
CA LEU A 16 8.07 -4.64 -6.43
C LEU A 16 9.39 -4.78 -7.19
N TRP A 17 9.56 -5.85 -7.96
CA TRP A 17 10.74 -6.07 -8.79
C TRP A 17 10.93 -4.96 -9.81
N ARG A 18 9.90 -4.61 -10.57
CA ARG A 18 9.97 -3.55 -11.58
C ARG A 18 10.38 -2.20 -10.98
N THR A 19 9.95 -1.91 -9.75
CA THR A 19 10.21 -0.63 -9.09
C THR A 19 11.60 -0.56 -8.45
N LEU A 20 12.11 -1.68 -7.92
CA LEU A 20 13.34 -1.71 -7.11
C LEU A 20 14.56 -2.32 -7.81
N LYS A 21 14.40 -2.96 -8.98
CA LYS A 21 15.48 -3.69 -9.68
C LYS A 21 16.69 -2.83 -10.04
N ASP A 22 16.51 -1.53 -10.22
CA ASP A 22 17.58 -0.64 -10.63
C ASP A 22 18.49 -0.26 -9.44
N ASP A 23 17.96 -0.30 -8.21
CA ASP A 23 18.64 0.12 -6.99
C ASP A 23 19.08 -1.04 -6.08
N TYR A 24 18.46 -2.21 -6.20
CA TYR A 24 18.66 -3.33 -5.28
C TYR A 24 18.85 -4.67 -5.99
N HIS A 25 19.73 -5.50 -5.44
CA HIS A 25 19.92 -6.88 -5.88
C HIS A 25 18.64 -7.71 -5.68
N TYR A 26 18.36 -8.64 -6.60
CA TYR A 26 17.11 -9.41 -6.64
C TYR A 26 16.79 -10.11 -5.31
N GLU A 27 17.80 -10.63 -4.61
CA GLU A 27 17.64 -11.28 -3.30
C GLU A 27 16.98 -10.37 -2.26
N LYS A 28 17.36 -9.08 -2.22
CA LYS A 28 16.78 -8.12 -1.26
C LYS A 28 15.31 -7.86 -1.58
N ILE A 29 14.99 -7.72 -2.86
CA ILE A 29 13.62 -7.45 -3.35
C ILE A 29 12.72 -8.65 -3.04
N PHE A 30 13.16 -9.87 -3.33
CA PHE A 30 12.36 -11.07 -3.05
C PHE A 30 12.21 -11.30 -1.54
N ASN A 31 13.25 -11.08 -0.74
CA ASN A 31 13.14 -11.16 0.71
C ASN A 31 12.12 -10.16 1.28
N LEU A 32 12.06 -8.94 0.73
CA LEU A 32 11.02 -7.96 1.07
C LEU A 32 9.63 -8.46 0.69
N ALA A 33 9.45 -8.95 -0.54
CA ALA A 33 8.16 -9.45 -1.02
C ALA A 33 7.66 -10.63 -0.18
N PHE A 34 8.55 -11.57 0.18
CA PHE A 34 8.23 -12.70 1.05
C PHE A 34 7.88 -12.26 2.47
N ALA A 35 8.57 -11.26 3.03
CA ALA A 35 8.24 -10.73 4.35
C ALA A 35 6.85 -10.07 4.38
N ILE A 36 6.51 -9.31 3.32
CA ILE A 36 5.17 -8.72 3.14
C ILE A 36 4.10 -9.82 3.01
N LEU A 37 4.37 -10.84 2.18
CA LEU A 37 3.47 -11.98 1.98
C LEU A 37 3.24 -12.74 3.28
N PHE A 38 4.31 -13.02 4.03
CA PHE A 38 4.23 -13.70 5.31
C PHE A 38 3.41 -12.87 6.31
N GLY A 39 3.64 -11.56 6.37
CA GLY A 39 2.82 -10.63 7.14
C GLY A 39 1.34 -10.72 6.77
N PHE A 40 1.02 -10.71 5.48
CA PHE A 40 -0.38 -10.87 5.02
C PHE A 40 -1.00 -12.20 5.42
N ILE A 41 -0.28 -13.31 5.29
CA ILE A 41 -0.76 -14.65 5.67
C ILE A 41 -1.05 -14.70 7.17
N VAL A 42 -0.12 -14.22 8.00
CA VAL A 42 -0.28 -14.15 9.45
C VAL A 42 -1.48 -13.27 9.82
N GLY A 43 -1.59 -12.08 9.22
CA GLY A 43 -2.70 -11.17 9.46
C GLY A 43 -4.06 -11.76 9.06
N SER A 44 -4.10 -12.48 7.94
CA SER A 44 -5.31 -13.17 7.45
C SER A 44 -5.74 -14.33 8.36
N ILE A 45 -4.77 -15.08 8.89
CA ILE A 45 -5.03 -16.14 9.87
C ILE A 45 -5.57 -15.52 11.16
N ILE A 46 -4.90 -14.50 11.70
CA ILE A 46 -5.32 -13.82 12.93
C ILE A 46 -6.73 -13.23 12.77
N SER A 47 -7.01 -12.56 11.65
CA SER A 47 -8.34 -11.99 11.42
C SER A 47 -9.43 -13.05 11.36
N LYS A 48 -9.15 -14.22 10.79
CA LYS A 48 -10.13 -15.30 10.71
C LYS A 48 -10.53 -15.85 12.09
N TYR A 49 -9.59 -15.90 13.04
CA TYR A 49 -9.81 -16.52 14.34
C TYR A 49 -10.11 -15.54 15.48
N VAL A 50 -9.70 -14.28 15.37
CA VAL A 50 -9.77 -13.30 16.48
C VAL A 50 -10.80 -12.20 16.21
N LEU A 51 -10.70 -11.51 15.07
CA LEU A 51 -11.55 -10.37 14.72
C LEU A 51 -11.81 -10.35 13.20
N SER A 52 -12.88 -11.03 12.76
CA SER A 52 -13.27 -11.12 11.34
C SER A 52 -13.60 -9.76 10.74
N ASP A 53 -14.22 -8.89 11.53
CA ASP A 53 -14.71 -7.60 11.04
C ASP A 53 -13.55 -6.64 10.75
N TYR A 54 -12.43 -6.80 11.47
CA TYR A 54 -11.21 -6.01 11.33
C TYR A 54 -10.17 -6.66 10.40
N TRP A 55 -10.60 -7.54 9.50
CA TRP A 55 -9.69 -8.32 8.64
C TRP A 55 -8.72 -7.45 7.84
N PHE A 56 -9.20 -6.32 7.33
CA PHE A 56 -8.40 -5.39 6.55
C PHE A 56 -7.27 -4.80 7.40
N TRP A 57 -7.58 -4.34 8.61
CA TRP A 57 -6.60 -3.69 9.47
C TRP A 57 -5.59 -4.64 10.06
N LEU A 58 -6.01 -5.85 10.43
CA LEU A 58 -5.09 -6.89 10.89
C LEU A 58 -4.13 -7.32 9.78
N SER A 59 -4.65 -7.50 8.57
CA SER A 59 -3.83 -7.82 7.39
C SER A 59 -2.87 -6.68 7.04
N PHE A 60 -3.37 -5.44 7.03
CA PHE A 60 -2.58 -4.24 6.77
C PHE A 60 -1.49 -4.03 7.83
N GLY A 61 -1.82 -4.19 9.11
CA GLY A 61 -0.87 -4.10 10.22
C GLY A 61 0.24 -5.14 10.12
N CYS A 62 -0.10 -6.40 9.80
CA CYS A 62 0.90 -7.45 9.65
C CYS A 62 1.75 -7.27 8.37
N ILE A 63 1.18 -6.76 7.27
CA ILE A 63 1.94 -6.32 6.08
C ILE A 63 2.96 -5.24 6.46
N LEU A 64 2.53 -4.22 7.20
CA LEU A 64 3.42 -3.14 7.65
C LEU A 64 4.54 -3.68 8.55
N LEU A 65 4.22 -4.60 9.48
CA LEU A 65 5.24 -5.26 10.31
C LEU A 65 6.24 -6.03 9.45
N GLY A 66 5.78 -6.86 8.51
CA GLY A 66 6.66 -7.58 7.58
C GLY A 66 7.54 -6.65 6.74
N PHE A 67 6.98 -5.54 6.28
CA PHE A 67 7.67 -4.47 5.56
C PHE A 67 8.76 -3.80 6.42
N PHE A 68 8.45 -3.40 7.66
CA PHE A 68 9.43 -2.78 8.56
C PHE A 68 10.55 -3.74 8.94
N VAL A 69 10.23 -5.00 9.25
CA VAL A 69 11.24 -6.05 9.53
C VAL A 69 12.18 -6.20 8.33
N ALA A 70 11.65 -6.24 7.10
CA ALA A 70 12.45 -6.35 5.90
C ALA A 70 13.34 -5.12 5.66
N ILE A 71 12.82 -3.90 5.86
CA ILE A 71 13.62 -2.67 5.72
C ILE A 71 14.79 -2.66 6.70
N ILE A 72 14.54 -2.95 7.98
CA ILE A 72 15.57 -2.94 9.02
C ILE A 72 16.62 -4.01 8.73
N ARG A 73 16.19 -5.24 8.39
CA ARG A 73 17.09 -6.37 8.13
C ARG A 73 17.93 -6.18 6.87
N GLN A 74 17.34 -5.66 5.79
CA GLN A 74 17.97 -5.56 4.47
C GLN A 74 18.61 -4.17 4.21
N ARG A 75 18.45 -3.23 5.15
CA ARG A 75 18.91 -1.83 5.09
C ARG A 75 18.43 -1.12 3.81
N LEU A 76 17.15 -1.27 3.49
CA LEU A 76 16.52 -0.63 2.33
C LEU A 76 16.18 0.84 2.66
N LYS A 77 16.18 1.72 1.66
CA LYS A 77 15.75 3.10 1.86
C LYS A 77 14.23 3.14 1.99
N PHE A 78 13.74 3.68 3.10
CA PHE A 78 12.32 3.66 3.46
C PHE A 78 11.41 4.23 2.35
N TYR A 79 11.71 5.42 1.82
CA TYR A 79 10.82 6.11 0.88
C TYR A 79 10.69 5.40 -0.48
N GLU A 80 11.80 4.92 -1.05
CA GLU A 80 11.80 4.14 -2.30
C GLU A 80 11.04 2.82 -2.11
N THR A 81 11.30 2.13 -0.99
CA THR A 81 10.66 0.85 -0.68
C THR A 81 9.16 1.02 -0.39
N PHE A 82 8.77 2.11 0.27
CA PHE A 82 7.38 2.44 0.56
C PHE A 82 6.62 2.77 -0.72
N GLU A 83 7.24 3.50 -1.65
CA GLU A 83 6.67 3.72 -2.98
C GLU A 83 6.39 2.38 -3.67
N ALA A 84 7.36 1.47 -3.68
CA ALA A 84 7.20 0.14 -4.26
C ALA A 84 6.11 -0.69 -3.55
N LEU A 85 6.01 -0.60 -2.22
CA LEU A 85 4.96 -1.25 -1.43
C LEU A 85 3.57 -0.76 -1.87
N VAL A 86 3.37 0.55 -1.95
CA VAL A 86 2.09 1.14 -2.35
C VAL A 86 1.71 0.68 -3.75
N VAL A 87 2.62 0.75 -4.72
CA VAL A 87 2.35 0.31 -6.11
C VAL A 87 2.03 -1.18 -6.19
N GLY A 88 2.73 -2.01 -5.43
CA GLY A 88 2.55 -3.46 -5.46
C GLY A 88 1.30 -3.94 -4.73
N VAL A 89 1.00 -3.36 -3.56
CA VAL A 89 -0.09 -3.81 -2.68
C VAL A 89 -1.44 -3.27 -3.13
N LEU A 90 -1.50 -2.03 -3.65
CA LEU A 90 -2.76 -1.36 -3.97
C LEU A 90 -3.60 -2.09 -5.05
N PRO A 91 -3.05 -2.57 -6.19
CA PRO A 91 -3.82 -3.38 -7.14
C PRO A 91 -4.24 -4.73 -6.55
N TRP A 92 -3.41 -5.34 -5.69
CA TRP A 92 -3.77 -6.59 -5.01
C TRP A 92 -4.96 -6.37 -4.07
N ILE A 93 -4.92 -5.35 -3.21
CA ILE A 93 -6.02 -4.98 -2.31
C ILE A 93 -7.29 -4.66 -3.11
N SER A 94 -7.19 -3.95 -4.24
CA SER A 94 -8.35 -3.69 -5.11
C SER A 94 -9.01 -4.98 -5.56
N ILE A 95 -8.23 -5.97 -6.04
CA ILE A 95 -8.77 -7.27 -6.48
C ILE A 95 -9.42 -8.01 -5.30
N VAL A 96 -8.85 -7.95 -4.10
CA VAL A 96 -9.45 -8.55 -2.90
C VAL A 96 -10.80 -7.93 -2.61
N PHE A 97 -10.93 -6.59 -2.64
CA PHE A 97 -12.21 -5.90 -2.44
C PHE A 97 -13.23 -6.19 -3.56
N LEU A 98 -12.78 -6.40 -4.80
CA LEU A 98 -13.67 -6.82 -5.89
C LEU A 98 -14.27 -8.20 -5.61
N VAL A 99 -13.43 -9.16 -5.19
CA VAL A 99 -13.91 -10.51 -4.84
C VAL A 99 -14.82 -10.48 -3.62
N ASP A 100 -14.48 -9.67 -2.62
CA ASP A 100 -15.32 -9.48 -1.45
C ASP A 100 -16.70 -8.90 -1.83
N SER A 101 -16.73 -7.90 -2.73
CA SER A 101 -17.97 -7.34 -3.24
C SER A 101 -18.83 -8.37 -3.97
N ILE A 102 -18.23 -9.26 -4.78
CA ILE A 102 -18.97 -10.31 -5.49
C ILE A 102 -19.53 -11.36 -4.53
N ASN A 103 -18.73 -11.79 -3.54
CA ASN A 103 -19.15 -12.85 -2.62
C ASN A 103 -20.19 -12.37 -1.59
N ASN A 104 -20.00 -11.16 -1.07
CA ASN A 104 -20.82 -10.60 0.00
C ASN A 104 -21.86 -9.59 -0.49
N SER A 105 -21.94 -9.34 -1.81
CA SER A 105 -22.82 -8.32 -2.42
C SER A 105 -22.69 -6.93 -1.75
N SER A 106 -21.46 -6.58 -1.34
CA SER A 106 -21.18 -5.35 -0.60
C SER A 106 -20.90 -4.19 -1.56
N LEU A 107 -21.76 -3.16 -1.52
CA LEU A 107 -21.55 -1.89 -2.23
C LEU A 107 -20.31 -1.16 -1.71
N SER A 108 -20.04 -1.21 -0.40
CA SER A 108 -18.86 -0.58 0.19
C SER A 108 -17.56 -1.17 -0.39
N SER A 109 -17.48 -2.49 -0.50
CA SER A 109 -16.32 -3.18 -1.06
C SER A 109 -16.17 -2.86 -2.55
N PHE A 110 -17.27 -2.71 -3.29
CA PHE A 110 -17.25 -2.27 -4.68
C PHE A 110 -16.68 -0.86 -4.84
N ILE A 111 -17.14 0.09 -4.01
CA ILE A 111 -16.63 1.46 -4.02
C ILE A 111 -15.15 1.48 -3.64
N THR A 112 -14.74 0.68 -2.65
CA THR A 112 -13.33 0.58 -2.23
C THR A 112 -12.44 0.01 -3.35
N PHE A 113 -12.93 -0.95 -4.13
CA PHE A 113 -12.24 -1.44 -5.34
C PHE A 113 -12.01 -0.31 -6.36
N TRP A 114 -13.03 0.51 -6.64
CA TRP A 114 -12.89 1.64 -7.55
C TRP A 114 -11.94 2.72 -7.03
N ILE A 115 -12.03 3.06 -5.75
CA ILE A 115 -11.09 3.97 -5.08
C ILE A 115 -9.66 3.47 -5.25
N GLY A 116 -9.41 2.19 -4.97
CA GLY A 116 -8.10 1.58 -5.16
C GLY A 116 -7.64 1.65 -6.62
N SER A 117 -8.49 1.29 -7.57
CA SER A 117 -8.14 1.32 -9.00
C SER A 117 -7.81 2.73 -9.50
N ILE A 118 -8.57 3.74 -9.06
CA ILE A 118 -8.31 5.16 -9.37
C ILE A 118 -7.00 5.61 -8.71
N CYS A 119 -6.76 5.25 -7.45
CA CYS A 119 -5.52 5.58 -6.75
C CYS A 119 -4.29 4.95 -7.41
N PHE A 120 -4.42 3.72 -7.94
CA PHE A 120 -3.38 3.07 -8.71
C PHE A 120 -3.06 3.84 -10.01
N ALA A 121 -4.07 4.33 -10.72
CA ALA A 121 -3.85 5.19 -11.89
C ALA A 121 -3.21 6.53 -11.50
N LEU A 122 -3.71 7.17 -10.43
CA LEU A 122 -3.18 8.43 -9.90
C LEU A 122 -1.71 8.30 -9.46
N PHE A 123 -1.30 7.13 -8.97
CA PHE A 123 0.10 6.88 -8.64
C PHE A 123 1.03 7.16 -9.83
N PHE A 124 0.71 6.63 -11.02
CA PHE A 124 1.55 6.85 -12.21
C PHE A 124 1.52 8.30 -12.68
N PHE A 125 0.38 8.97 -12.51
CA PHE A 125 0.26 10.40 -12.75
C PHE A 125 1.21 11.18 -11.82
N PHE A 126 1.12 10.97 -10.51
CA PHE A 126 2.00 11.64 -9.55
C PHE A 126 3.47 11.28 -9.78
N LYS A 127 3.79 10.03 -10.09
CA LYS A 127 5.16 9.62 -10.40
C LYS A 127 5.75 10.34 -11.62
N SER A 128 4.91 10.67 -12.61
CA SER A 128 5.35 11.39 -13.81
C SER A 128 5.54 12.89 -13.56
N TYR A 129 4.69 13.49 -12.71
CA TYR A 129 4.62 14.94 -12.54
C TYR A 129 5.10 15.46 -11.17
N TYR A 130 5.57 14.61 -10.24
CA TYR A 130 5.85 15.09 -8.87
C TYR A 130 6.88 16.22 -8.78
N ARG A 131 7.80 16.31 -9.74
CA ARG A 131 8.84 17.36 -9.80
C ARG A 131 8.30 18.72 -10.25
N THR A 132 7.13 18.79 -10.85
CA THR A 132 6.54 20.05 -11.33
C THR A 132 5.69 20.75 -10.28
N PHE A 133 5.38 20.08 -9.16
CA PHE A 133 4.58 20.66 -8.09
C PHE A 133 5.37 21.74 -7.32
N THR A 134 4.89 22.98 -7.39
CA THR A 134 5.51 24.16 -6.75
C THR A 134 5.61 24.05 -5.22
N TRP A 135 4.70 23.31 -4.59
CA TRP A 135 4.68 23.08 -3.14
C TRP A 135 5.60 21.93 -2.69
N TYR A 136 6.15 21.14 -3.62
CA TYR A 136 7.05 20.03 -3.33
C TYR A 136 8.45 20.30 -3.91
N LYS A 137 9.24 21.06 -3.16
CA LYS A 137 10.59 21.47 -3.59
C LYS A 137 11.64 20.36 -3.47
N SER A 138 11.46 19.42 -2.52
CA SER A 138 12.45 18.40 -2.18
C SER A 138 12.84 17.49 -3.37
N GLY A 139 11.89 17.21 -4.28
CA GLY A 139 12.15 16.36 -5.45
C GLY A 139 12.55 14.91 -5.11
N ARG A 140 12.43 14.50 -3.85
CA ARG A 140 12.82 13.16 -3.36
C ARG A 140 11.82 12.09 -3.82
N VAL A 141 12.34 10.88 -4.04
CA VAL A 141 11.57 9.67 -4.32
C VAL A 141 10.68 9.32 -3.11
N GLY A 142 9.51 8.73 -3.32
CA GLY A 142 8.55 8.38 -2.27
C GLY A 142 7.34 9.30 -2.16
N PHE A 143 7.39 10.49 -2.77
CA PHE A 143 6.27 11.43 -2.81
C PHE A 143 5.00 10.78 -3.37
N ALA A 144 5.10 10.14 -4.53
CA ALA A 144 3.97 9.53 -5.21
C ALA A 144 3.33 8.43 -4.35
N GLY A 145 4.14 7.59 -3.72
CA GLY A 145 3.66 6.53 -2.82
C GLY A 145 2.91 7.08 -1.62
N ILE A 146 3.49 8.04 -0.90
CA ILE A 146 2.87 8.64 0.29
C ILE A 146 1.59 9.39 -0.06
N LEU A 147 1.60 10.19 -1.13
CA LEU A 147 0.42 10.94 -1.56
C LEU A 147 -0.71 9.99 -2.00
N THR A 148 -0.41 8.96 -2.80
CA THR A 148 -1.41 7.97 -3.20
C THR A 148 -1.97 7.22 -2.00
N ALA A 149 -1.13 6.78 -1.06
CA ALA A 149 -1.60 6.10 0.15
C ALA A 149 -2.47 7.04 1.01
N THR A 150 -2.09 8.31 1.13
CA THR A 150 -2.88 9.34 1.84
C THR A 150 -4.26 9.48 1.21
N ILE A 151 -4.34 9.64 -0.11
CA ILE A 151 -5.61 9.79 -0.84
C ILE A 151 -6.45 8.51 -0.73
N PHE A 152 -5.84 7.33 -0.83
CA PHE A 152 -6.53 6.05 -0.69
C PHE A 152 -7.21 5.93 0.69
N PHE A 153 -6.46 6.15 1.77
CA PHE A 153 -7.01 6.06 3.13
C PHE A 153 -8.03 7.16 3.41
N LEU A 154 -7.82 8.37 2.90
CA LEU A 154 -8.77 9.48 3.02
C LEU A 154 -10.08 9.13 2.28
N ALA A 155 -10.01 8.65 1.05
CA ALA A 155 -11.19 8.25 0.29
C ALA A 155 -11.92 7.05 0.94
N ARG A 156 -11.18 6.11 1.53
CA ARG A 156 -11.76 4.98 2.28
C ARG A 156 -12.59 5.43 3.50
N THR A 157 -12.32 6.60 4.08
CA THR A 157 -13.19 7.12 5.16
C THR A 157 -14.65 7.26 4.74
N ALA A 158 -14.91 7.52 3.44
CA ALA A 158 -16.26 7.69 2.90
C ALA A 158 -17.03 6.36 2.74
N THR A 159 -16.37 5.19 2.80
CA THR A 159 -17.02 3.89 2.62
C THR A 159 -17.57 3.29 3.92
N ASN A 160 -17.63 4.08 5.00
CA ASN A 160 -18.12 3.70 6.34
C ASN A 160 -17.41 2.49 6.98
N HIS A 161 -16.33 1.99 6.39
CA HIS A 161 -15.52 0.92 6.97
C HIS A 161 -14.43 1.53 7.85
N GLU A 162 -14.77 1.70 9.14
CA GLU A 162 -13.85 2.17 10.18
C GLU A 162 -13.21 3.53 9.82
N PRO A 163 -14.04 4.59 9.69
CA PRO A 163 -13.60 5.89 9.19
C PRO A 163 -12.52 6.53 10.06
N TYR A 164 -12.56 6.31 11.38
CA TYR A 164 -11.60 6.87 12.32
C TYR A 164 -10.18 6.35 12.12
N LEU A 165 -10.02 5.04 11.90
CA LEU A 165 -8.70 4.45 11.66
C LEU A 165 -8.15 4.87 10.30
N SER A 166 -9.00 4.88 9.27
CA SER A 166 -8.61 5.31 7.91
C SER A 166 -8.18 6.79 7.91
N GLY A 167 -8.96 7.65 8.58
CA GLY A 167 -8.64 9.07 8.71
C GLY A 167 -7.37 9.32 9.52
N SER A 168 -7.14 8.55 10.58
CA SER A 168 -5.92 8.64 11.40
C SER A 168 -4.67 8.27 10.59
N VAL A 169 -4.71 7.18 9.82
CA VAL A 169 -3.60 6.78 8.94
C VAL A 169 -3.38 7.78 7.83
N ALA A 170 -4.44 8.31 7.21
CA ALA A 170 -4.33 9.36 6.20
C ALA A 170 -3.65 10.61 6.77
N LEU A 171 -4.03 11.04 7.98
CA LEU A 171 -3.41 12.19 8.65
C LEU A 171 -1.93 11.94 8.96
N LEU A 172 -1.58 10.75 9.46
CA LEU A 172 -0.18 10.39 9.71
C LEU A 172 0.65 10.41 8.42
N LEU A 173 0.14 9.83 7.34
CA LEU A 173 0.80 9.84 6.03
C LEU A 173 0.94 11.26 5.47
N PHE A 174 -0.07 12.11 5.66
CA PHE A 174 0.00 13.52 5.29
C PHE A 174 1.08 14.27 6.08
N LEU A 175 1.23 14.01 7.38
CA LEU A 175 2.31 14.60 8.18
C LEU A 175 3.69 14.13 7.71
N VAL A 176 3.83 12.86 7.33
CA VAL A 176 5.05 12.32 6.72
C VAL A 176 5.34 13.00 5.39
N LEU A 177 4.33 13.20 4.55
CA LEU A 177 4.45 13.92 3.27
C LEU A 177 4.89 15.37 3.47
N TYR A 178 4.30 16.06 4.44
CA TYR A 178 4.65 17.43 4.79
C TYR A 178 6.10 17.54 5.28
N LYS A 179 6.54 16.60 6.13
CA LYS A 179 7.94 16.52 6.57
C LYS A 179 8.88 16.25 5.39
N LEU A 180 8.50 15.37 4.46
CA LEU A 180 9.28 15.07 3.27
C LEU A 180 9.42 16.31 2.38
N SER A 181 8.35 17.08 2.20
CA SER A 181 8.36 18.33 1.42
C SER A 181 9.29 19.39 2.00
N LYS A 182 9.35 19.50 3.34
CA LYS A 182 10.15 20.51 4.04
C LYS A 182 11.62 20.16 4.23
N ASN A 183 11.99 18.89 4.15
CA ASN A 183 13.39 18.48 4.29
C ASN A 183 14.16 18.87 3.01
N GLU A 184 14.71 20.09 3.02
CA GLU A 184 15.63 20.64 2.01
C GLU A 184 17.12 20.39 2.33
N ASN A 185 17.42 19.70 3.43
CA ASN A 185 18.81 19.42 3.85
C ASN A 185 19.37 18.12 3.28
#